data_AF-A0A836TTZ7-F1
#
_entry.id   AF-A0A836TTZ7-F1
#
_cell.length_a   1.000
_cell.length_b   1.000
_cell.length_c   1.000
_cell.angle_alpha   90.00
_cell.angle_beta   90.00
_cell.angle_gamma   90.00
#
_symmetry.space_group_name_H-M   'P 1'
#
loop_
_entity.id
_entity.type
_entity.pdbx_description
1 polymer ?
#
loop_
_entity_poly.entity_id
_entity_poly.type
_entity_poly.pdbx_seq_one_letter_code
_entity_poly.pdbx_strand_id
1 'polypeptide(L)'
;MRLGHSSVLIEIDGQRIMVDPVFSDYASPVQFAGPKRFHPPPIALAKLVGINAVMISHDHYDHLDRAVIEHLTLQGTQFYVPLGV
;
A
#
# COMPACT_ATOMS: atom_id res chain seq x y z
N MET A 1 7.15 9.94 5.22
CA MET A 1 8.05 8.80 5.47
C MET A 1 8.03 7.85 4.28
N ARG A 2 9.18 7.41 3.76
CA ARG A 2 9.26 6.39 2.71
C ARG A 2 9.26 4.99 3.33
N LEU A 3 8.42 4.09 2.82
CA LEU A 3 8.21 2.74 3.37
C LEU A 3 8.78 1.61 2.49
N GLY A 4 9.38 1.96 1.35
CA GLY A 4 9.95 1.01 0.39
C GLY A 4 9.37 1.24 -1.00
N HIS A 5 10.12 0.93 -2.05
CA HIS A 5 9.70 1.17 -3.45
C HIS A 5 9.14 2.60 -3.65
N SER A 6 7.89 2.72 -4.13
CA SER A 6 7.08 3.93 -4.27
C SER A 6 6.17 4.21 -3.07
N SER A 7 6.13 3.32 -2.07
CA SER A 7 5.27 3.46 -0.90
C SER A 7 5.71 4.62 -0.02
N VAL A 8 4.83 5.59 0.15
CA VAL A 8 5.06 6.79 0.96
C VAL A 8 3.88 7.03 1.89
N LEU A 9 4.18 7.29 3.17
CA LEU A 9 3.24 7.85 4.13
C LEU A 9 3.45 9.37 4.20
N ILE A 10 2.38 10.12 3.95
CA ILE A 10 2.33 11.58 4.05
C ILE A 10 1.46 11.93 5.25
N GLU A 11 1.95 12.80 6.11
CA GLU A 11 1.18 13.37 7.21
C GLU A 11 1.10 14.88 7.01
N ILE A 12 -0.11 15.38 6.81
CA ILE A 12 -0.38 16.78 6.48
C ILE A 12 -1.74 17.18 7.06
N ASP A 13 -1.80 18.32 7.75
CA ASP A 13 -3.04 18.83 8.37
C ASP A 13 -3.80 17.80 9.21
N GLY A 14 -3.07 16.96 9.95
CA GLY A 14 -3.64 15.88 10.76
C GLY A 14 -4.19 14.69 9.96
N GLN A 15 -4.08 14.70 8.64
CA GLN A 15 -4.43 13.58 7.76
C GLN A 15 -3.21 12.71 7.48
N ARG A 16 -3.43 11.40 7.43
CA ARG A 16 -2.44 10.39 7.06
C ARG A 16 -2.84 9.77 5.73
N ILE A 17 -2.04 10.04 4.70
CA ILE A 17 -2.28 9.61 3.33
C ILE A 17 -1.18 8.64 2.93
N MET A 18 -1.54 7.51 2.34
CA MET A 18 -0.58 6.61 1.72
C MET A 18 -0.60 6.72 0.21
N VAL A 19 0.56 6.62 -0.41
CA VAL A 19 0.73 6.50 -1.86
C VAL A 19 1.33 5.14 -2.15
N ASP A 20 0.75 4.40 -3.09
CA ASP A 20 1.20 3.10 -3.62
C ASP A 20 1.73 2.12 -2.55
N PRO A 21 0.90 1.74 -1.55
CA PRO A 21 1.39 0.99 -0.41
C PRO A 21 1.58 -0.51 -0.74
N VAL A 22 2.80 -1.02 -0.59
CA VAL A 22 3.17 -2.43 -0.84
C VAL A 22 3.88 -3.05 0.35
N PHE A 23 3.31 -4.14 0.87
CA PHE A 23 3.79 -4.84 2.07
C PHE A 23 3.99 -6.35 1.85
N SER A 24 3.36 -6.93 0.83
CA SER A 24 3.51 -8.32 0.41
C SER A 24 4.93 -8.62 -0.06
N ASP A 25 5.36 -9.87 0.17
CA ASP A 25 6.70 -10.34 -0.20
C ASP A 25 6.95 -10.36 -1.71
N TYR A 26 5.90 -10.59 -2.50
CA TYR A 26 5.97 -10.66 -3.95
C TYR A 26 5.00 -9.65 -4.58
N ALA A 27 5.51 -8.82 -5.48
CA ALA A 27 4.72 -7.98 -6.37
C ALA A 27 4.18 -8.84 -7.52
N SER A 28 3.16 -9.64 -7.21
CA SER A 28 2.67 -10.72 -8.06
C SER A 28 1.24 -11.11 -7.66
N PRO A 29 0.44 -11.68 -8.61
CA PRO A 29 -0.86 -12.26 -8.26
C PRO A 29 -0.76 -13.42 -7.27
N VAL A 30 0.44 -14.02 -7.12
CA VAL A 30 0.70 -15.14 -6.22
C VAL A 30 1.87 -14.85 -5.28
N GLN A 31 1.82 -15.34 -4.05
CA GLN A 31 2.82 -15.05 -3.00
C GLN A 31 3.99 -16.05 -2.94
N PHE A 32 4.23 -16.79 -4.02
CA PHE A 32 5.33 -17.77 -4.11
C PHE A 32 6.18 -17.61 -5.38
N ALA A 33 5.83 -16.71 -6.29
CA ALA A 33 6.53 -16.50 -7.55
C ALA A 33 6.40 -15.04 -8.01
N GLY A 34 7.38 -14.55 -8.77
CA GLY A 34 7.46 -13.18 -9.29
C GLY A 34 8.51 -12.32 -8.58
N PRO A 35 8.52 -10.99 -8.82
CA PRO A 35 9.45 -10.07 -8.19
C PRO A 35 9.31 -10.08 -6.67
N LYS A 36 10.32 -10.60 -5.98
CA LYS A 36 10.39 -10.61 -4.52
C LYS A 36 11.01 -9.31 -4.02
N ARG A 37 10.43 -8.73 -2.97
CA ARG A 37 11.02 -7.55 -2.32
C ARG A 37 12.37 -7.89 -1.68
N PHE A 38 13.30 -6.93 -1.74
CA PHE A 38 14.66 -7.10 -1.22
C PHE A 38 14.82 -6.74 0.27
N HIS A 39 14.00 -5.82 0.79
CA HIS A 39 14.12 -5.32 2.16
C HIS A 39 12.79 -5.50 2.89
N PRO A 40 12.75 -5.92 4.18
CA PRO A 40 11.52 -6.01 4.99
C PRO A 40 10.74 -4.67 5.02
N PRO A 41 9.40 -4.65 5.22
CA PRO A 41 8.70 -3.38 5.38
C PRO A 41 9.10 -2.81 6.74
N PRO A 42 9.24 -1.49 6.88
CA PRO A 42 9.74 -0.90 8.13
C PRO A 42 8.76 -1.06 9.30
N ILE A 43 7.50 -1.39 9.03
CA ILE A 43 6.47 -1.73 10.02
C ILE A 43 5.68 -2.95 9.55
N ALA A 44 5.09 -3.70 10.48
CA ALA A 44 4.16 -4.77 10.12
C ALA A 44 2.85 -4.20 9.55
N LEU A 45 2.22 -4.90 8.60
CA LEU A 45 0.93 -4.50 8.03
C LEU A 45 -0.14 -4.25 9.10
N ALA A 46 -0.20 -5.10 10.14
CA ALA A 46 -1.13 -4.94 11.25
C ALA A 46 -0.96 -3.63 12.07
N LYS A 47 0.20 -2.96 11.95
CA LYS A 47 0.46 -1.65 12.57
C LYS A 47 0.06 -0.48 11.67
N LEU A 48 -0.32 -0.77 10.42
CA LEU A 48 -0.84 0.22 9.49
C LEU A 48 -2.32 0.47 9.82
N VAL A 49 -2.54 1.42 10.72
CA VAL A 49 -3.87 1.82 11.20
C VAL A 49 -4.05 3.33 11.09
N GLY A 50 -5.30 3.78 11.03
CA GLY A 50 -5.61 5.22 11.01
C GLY A 50 -5.09 5.94 9.77
N ILE A 51 -5.18 5.28 8.61
CA ILE A 51 -4.90 5.87 7.31
C ILE A 51 -6.19 6.46 6.77
N ASN A 52 -6.21 7.78 6.56
CA ASN A 52 -7.40 8.49 6.09
C ASN A 52 -7.65 8.23 4.60
N ALA A 53 -6.58 8.21 3.81
CA ALA A 53 -6.67 7.98 2.37
C ALA A 53 -5.51 7.16 1.81
N VAL A 54 -5.78 6.41 0.75
CA VAL A 54 -4.79 5.75 -0.11
C VAL A 54 -4.94 6.31 -1.52
N MET A 55 -3.82 6.65 -2.14
CA MET A 55 -3.74 7.09 -3.53
C MET A 55 -2.94 6.05 -4.31
N ILE A 56 -3.56 5.49 -5.36
CA ILE A 56 -2.94 4.52 -6.25
C ILE A 56 -2.61 5.22 -7.57
N SER A 57 -1.38 5.07 -8.04
CA SER A 57 -0.93 5.67 -9.30
C SER A 57 -1.39 4.87 -10.53
N HIS A 58 -1.33 3.54 -10.47
CA HIS A 58 -1.75 2.64 -11.56
C HIS A 58 -1.91 1.18 -11.10
N ASP A 59 -2.53 0.34 -11.94
CA ASP A 59 -2.85 -1.07 -11.68
C ASP A 59 -1.69 -2.02 -12.03
N HIS A 60 -0.57 -1.89 -11.33
CA HIS A 60 0.50 -2.89 -11.34
C HIS A 60 0.76 -3.41 -9.92
N TYR A 61 1.15 -4.68 -9.80
CA TYR A 61 1.32 -5.36 -8.50
C TYR A 61 2.40 -4.76 -7.58
N ASP A 62 3.33 -3.97 -8.11
CA ASP A 62 4.33 -3.22 -7.34
C ASP A 62 3.82 -1.84 -6.86
N HIS A 63 2.57 -1.49 -7.16
CA HIS A 63 1.87 -0.28 -6.68
C HIS A 63 0.52 -0.60 -6.03
N LEU A 64 -0.16 -1.67 -6.45
CA LEU A 64 -1.46 -2.14 -5.98
C LEU A 64 -1.34 -3.51 -5.29
N ASP A 65 -1.13 -3.48 -3.98
CA ASP A 65 -1.01 -4.67 -3.15
C ASP A 65 -2.36 -5.06 -2.54
N ARG A 66 -2.95 -6.16 -3.02
CA ARG A 66 -4.25 -6.65 -2.55
C ARG A 66 -4.34 -6.82 -1.04
N ALA A 67 -3.31 -7.36 -0.38
CA ALA A 67 -3.36 -7.60 1.07
C ALA A 67 -3.44 -6.29 1.86
N VAL A 68 -2.76 -5.25 1.36
CA VAL A 68 -2.82 -3.91 1.95
C VAL A 68 -4.19 -3.27 1.73
N ILE A 69 -4.72 -3.36 0.50
CA ILE A 69 -6.04 -2.81 0.16
C ILE A 69 -7.13 -3.45 1.01
N GLU A 70 -7.16 -4.77 1.13
CA GLU A 70 -8.11 -5.50 1.98
C GLU A 70 -8.00 -5.06 3.45
N HIS A 71 -6.78 -4.97 3.98
CA HIS A 71 -6.53 -4.56 5.37
C HIS A 71 -7.02 -3.12 5.68
N LEU A 72 -6.83 -2.18 4.77
CA LEU A 72 -7.24 -0.77 4.94
C LEU A 72 -8.72 -0.55 4.62
N THR A 73 -9.30 -1.33 3.71
CA THR A 73 -10.74 -1.29 3.41
C THR A 73 -11.57 -1.60 4.66
N LEU A 74 -11.16 -2.59 5.44
CA LEU A 74 -11.82 -2.95 6.71
C LEU A 74 -11.76 -1.85 7.77
N GLN A 75 -10.91 -0.84 7.60
CA GLN A 75 -10.75 0.30 8.51
C GLN A 75 -11.48 1.57 8.05
N GLY A 76 -12.17 1.53 6.91
CA GLY A 76 -12.89 2.69 6.36
C GLY A 76 -11.97 3.71 5.69
N THR A 77 -10.77 3.31 5.24
CA THR A 77 -9.87 4.18 4.47
C THR A 77 -10.50 4.56 3.11
N GLN A 78 -10.38 5.83 2.71
CA GLN A 78 -10.83 6.28 1.39
C GLN A 78 -9.77 5.96 0.32
N PHE A 79 -10.19 5.46 -0.83
CA PHE A 79 -9.29 5.16 -1.96
C PHE A 79 -9.50 6.17 -3.09
N TYR A 80 -8.38 6.65 -3.63
CA TYR A 80 -8.29 7.48 -4.82
C TYR A 80 -7.48 6.72 -5.86
N VAL A 81 -8.11 6.34 -6.96
CA VAL A 81 -7.54 5.43 -7.97
C VAL A 81 -7.76 5.99 -9.37
N PRO A 82 -6.98 5.55 -10.38
CA PRO A 82 -7.24 5.89 -11.78
C PRO A 82 -8.59 5.31 -12.23
N LEU A 83 -9.16 5.91 -13.28
CA LEU A 83 -10.39 5.40 -13.87
C LEU A 83 -10.20 3.97 -14.39
N GLY A 84 -11.04 3.04 -13.92
CA GLY A 84 -11.05 1.64 -14.38
C GLY A 84 -10.25 0.66 -13.52
N VAL A 85 -9.67 1.13 -12.40
CA VAL A 85 -9.06 0.30 -11.35
C VAL A 85 -10.11 -0.12 -10.32
#